data_AF-A0A699XP80-F1
#
_entry.id   AF-A0A699XP80-F1
#
_cell.length_a   1.000
_cell.length_b   1.000
_cell.length_c   1.000
_cell.angle_alpha   90.00
_cell.angle_beta   90.00
_cell.angle_gamma   90.00
#
_symmetry.space_group_name_H-M   'P 1'
#
loop_
_entity.id
_entity.type
_entity.pdbx_description
1 polymer ?
#
loop_
_entity_poly.entity_id
_entity_poly.type
_entity_poly.pdbx_seq_one_letter_code
_entity_poly.pdbx_strand_id
1 'polypeptide(L)' 'TYRTLTAVDSALMVLDGGKGVEPRTIALMDVCRLRDTPIVSFINKLDRDIRDPIELLDEIEAVLKIKAAPITWPI' A
#
# COMPACT_ATOMS: atom_id res chain seq x y z
N THR A 1 -15.02 4.97 -9.09
CA THR A 1 -13.91 4.91 -8.12
C THR A 1 -12.63 5.57 -8.62
N TYR A 2 -12.22 5.41 -9.89
CA TYR A 2 -11.00 6.09 -10.37
C TYR A 2 -11.12 7.63 -10.47
N ARG A 3 -12.30 8.16 -10.81
CA ARG A 3 -12.55 9.62 -10.84
C ARG A 3 -12.56 10.30 -9.47
N THR A 4 -12.76 9.56 -8.37
CA THR A 4 -12.68 10.17 -7.03
C THR A 4 -11.23 10.41 -6.64
N LEU A 5 -10.28 9.61 -7.15
CA LEU A 5 -8.85 9.81 -6.91
C LEU A 5 -8.30 11.06 -7.61
N THR A 6 -8.97 11.57 -8.64
CA THR A 6 -8.58 12.85 -9.26
C THR A 6 -9.05 14.08 -8.49
N ALA A 7 -9.79 13.90 -7.40
CA ALA A 7 -10.32 14.99 -6.58
C ALA A 7 -9.67 15.05 -5.18
N VAL A 8 -8.69 14.18 -4.89
CA VAL A 8 -8.00 14.13 -3.60
C VAL A 8 -6.55 14.58 -3.73
N ASP A 9 -6.03 15.16 -2.65
CA ASP A 9 -4.64 15.60 -2.56
C ASP A 9 -3.70 14.51 -2.01
N SER A 10 -4.25 13.43 -1.44
CA SER A 10 -3.51 12.29 -0.90
C SER A 10 -4.39 11.03 -0.83
N ALA A 11 -3.78 9.86 -0.70
CA ALA A 11 -4.47 8.59 -0.56
C ALA A 11 -3.95 7.76 0.63
N LEU A 12 -4.88 7.08 1.32
CA LEU A 12 -4.55 6.04 2.30
C LEU A 12 -4.70 4.67 1.63
N MET A 13 -3.61 3.93 1.54
CA MET A 13 -3.58 2.57 1.01
C MET A 13 -3.63 1.57 2.15
N VAL A 14 -4.69 0.77 2.20
CA VAL A 14 -4.85 -0.30 3.20
C VAL A 14 -4.47 -1.62 2.56
N LEU A 15 -3.48 -2.32 3.14
CA LEU A 15 -3.06 -3.65 2.72
C LEU A 15 -3.44 -4.68 3.78
N ASP A 16 -3.75 -5.89 3.36
CA ASP A 16 -3.96 -7.03 4.26
C ASP A 16 -2.60 -7.69 4.52
N GLY A 17 -2.12 -7.69 5.77
CA GLY A 17 -0.82 -8.25 6.12
C GLY A 17 -0.65 -9.74 5.81
N GLY A 18 -1.75 -10.50 5.71
CA GLY A 18 -1.70 -11.91 5.32
C GLY A 18 -1.63 -12.12 3.80
N LYS A 19 -2.10 -11.14 3.01
CA LYS A 19 -2.15 -11.26 1.54
C LYS A 19 -1.10 -10.44 0.81
N GLY A 20 -0.68 -9.31 1.39
CA GLY A 20 0.23 -8.36 0.75
C GLY A 20 -0.42 -7.59 -0.39
N VAL A 21 0.30 -7.44 -1.50
CA VAL A 21 -0.14 -6.63 -2.65
C VAL A 21 -1.12 -7.40 -3.54
N GLU A 22 -2.38 -6.96 -3.55
CA GLU A 22 -3.43 -7.54 -4.40
C GLU A 22 -3.58 -6.80 -5.75
N PRO A 23 -4.17 -7.41 -6.81
CA PRO A 23 -4.32 -6.78 -8.13
C PRO A 23 -5.03 -5.42 -8.10
N ARG A 24 -5.99 -5.24 -7.17
CA ARG A 24 -6.68 -3.97 -6.99
C ARG A 24 -5.76 -2.89 -6.42
N THR A 25 -4.81 -3.25 -5.56
CA THR A 25 -3.81 -2.34 -4.99
C THR A 25 -2.93 -1.76 -6.10
N ILE A 26 -2.53 -2.61 -7.05
CA ILE A 26 -1.75 -2.20 -8.24
C ILE A 26 -2.56 -1.22 -9.09
N ALA A 27 -3.81 -1.55 -9.43
CA ALA A 27 -4.65 -0.70 -10.25
C ALA A 27 -4.93 0.68 -9.62
N LEU A 28 -5.08 0.74 -8.29
CA LEU A 28 -5.23 2.01 -7.57
C LEU A 28 -3.92 2.80 -7.53
N MET A 29 -2.79 2.11 -7.33
CA MET A 29 -1.45 2.72 -7.37
C MET A 29 -1.19 3.39 -8.72
N ASP A 30 -1.52 2.73 -9.83
CA ASP A 30 -1.33 3.29 -11.17
C ASP A 30 -2.14 4.57 -11.39
N VAL A 31 -3.34 4.67 -10.81
CA VAL A 31 -4.12 5.92 -10.87
C VAL A 31 -3.54 7.01 -9.97
N CYS A 32 -3.07 6.69 -8.78
CA CYS A 32 -2.40 7.66 -7.90
C CYS A 32 -1.10 8.21 -8.52
N ARG A 33 -0.36 7.37 -9.28
CA ARG A 33 0.85 7.78 -10.00
C ARG A 33 0.60 8.82 -11.09
N LEU A 34 -0.59 8.86 -11.70
CA LEU A 34 -0.90 9.83 -12.75
C LEU A 34 -0.88 11.29 -12.26
N ARG A 35 -0.89 11.51 -10.94
CA ARG A 35 -0.93 12.85 -10.33
C ARG A 35 0.10 13.03 -9.21
N ASP A 36 1.10 12.15 -9.14
CA ASP A 36 2.07 12.11 -8.04
C ASP A 36 1.40 12.18 -6.66
N THR A 37 0.23 11.55 -6.52
CA THR A 37 -0.57 11.64 -5.29
C THR A 37 0.20 10.98 -4.13
N PRO A 38 0.47 11.70 -3.03
CA PRO A 38 1.11 11.15 -1.85
C PRO A 38 0.30 9.98 -1.27
N ILE A 39 1.01 8.93 -0.85
CA ILE A 39 0.41 7.71 -0.31
C ILE A 39 0.91 7.47 1.10
N VAL A 40 -0.03 7.26 2.02
CA VAL A 40 0.23 6.68 3.33
C VAL A 40 -0.28 5.24 3.31
N SER A 41 0.53 4.29 3.78
CA SER A 41 0.16 2.88 3.81
C SER A 41 -0.16 2.42 5.22
N PHE A 42 -1.17 1.56 5.35
CA PHE A 42 -1.54 0.89 6.60
C PHE A 42 -1.63 -0.62 6.39
N ILE A 43 -0.79 -1.38 7.08
CA ILE A 43 -0.84 -2.85 7.08
C ILE A 43 -1.86 -3.29 8.13
N ASN A 44 -2.97 -3.84 7.65
CA ASN A 44 -4.10 -4.26 8.47
C ASN A 44 -4.04 -5.76 8.79
N LYS A 45 -4.88 -6.16 9.76
CA LYS A 45 -5.07 -7.55 10.22
C LYS A 45 -3.88 -8.15 10.97
N LEU A 46 -3.16 -7.32 11.73
CA LEU A 46 -2.11 -7.78 12.66
C LEU A 46 -2.66 -8.63 13.81
N ASP A 47 -3.98 -8.73 13.96
CA ASP A 47 -4.66 -9.67 14.87
C ASP A 47 -4.64 -11.14 14.39
N ARG A 48 -4.13 -11.40 13.18
CA ARG A 48 -4.07 -12.73 12.55
C ARG A 48 -2.65 -13.05 12.10
N ASP A 49 -2.45 -14.30 11.67
CA ASP A 49 -1.20 -14.69 11.01
C ASP A 49 -1.00 -13.83 9.76
N ILE A 50 0.11 -13.11 9.74
CA ILE A 50 0.56 -12.27 8.64
C ILE A 50 1.81 -12.85 7.99
N ARG A 51 2.13 -12.35 6.79
CA ARG A 51 3.44 -12.60 6.17
C ARG A 51 4.53 -11.87 6.95
N ASP A 52 5.78 -12.29 6.73
CA ASP A 52 6.93 -11.62 7.33
C ASP A 52 6.93 -10.11 6.95
N PRO A 53 7.05 -9.19 7.91
CA PRO A 53 6.98 -7.75 7.62
C PRO A 53 8.08 -7.24 6.69
N ILE A 54 9.27 -7.85 6.68
CA ILE A 54 10.36 -7.49 5.78
C ILE A 54 10.01 -7.93 4.35
N GLU A 55 9.57 -9.18 4.18
CA GLU A 55 9.12 -9.67 2.87
C GLU A 55 7.93 -8.86 2.32
N LEU A 56 7.02 -8.43 3.19
CA LEU A 56 5.88 -7.60 2.83
C LEU A 56 6.32 -6.23 2.32
N LEU A 57 7.31 -5.62 2.98
CA LEU A 57 7.89 -4.35 2.54
C LEU A 57 8.59 -4.50 1.19
N ASP A 58 9.39 -5.56 1.02
CA ASP A 58 10.06 -5.86 -0.24
C ASP A 58 9.05 -6.05 -1.38
N GLU A 59 7.94 -6.74 -1.13
CA GLU A 59 6.86 -6.90 -2.12
C GLU A 59 6.22 -5.55 -2.48
N ILE A 60 5.94 -4.71 -1.48
CA ILE A 60 5.39 -3.37 -1.71
C ILE A 60 6.34 -2.55 -2.58
N GLU A 61 7.62 -2.51 -2.27
CA GLU A 61 8.60 -1.77 -3.06
C GLU A 61 8.74 -2.33 -4.48
N ALA A 62 8.84 -3.65 -4.61
CA ALA A 62 9.07 -4.33 -5.88
C ALA A 62 7.86 -4.25 -6.81
N VAL A 63 6.64 -4.40 -6.30
CA VAL A 63 5.41 -4.43 -7.11
C VAL A 63 4.88 -3.01 -7.34
N LEU A 64 4.78 -2.21 -6.27
CA LEU A 64 4.24 -0.85 -6.34
C LEU A 64 5.30 0.20 -6.71
N LYS A 65 6.54 -0.18 -7.00
CA LYS A 65 7.66 0.69 -7.45
C LYS A 65 7.73 2.00 -6.68
N ILE A 66 7.58 1.93 -5.36
CA ILE A 66 7.63 3.07 -4.44
C ILE A 66 8.49 2.66 -3.26
N LYS A 67 9.31 3.58 -2.75
CA LYS A 67 10.12 3.31 -1.55
C LYS A 67 9.22 3.28 -0.33
N ALA A 68 9.39 2.28 0.52
CA ALA A 68 8.70 2.19 1.79
C ALA A 68 9.54 2.87 2.88
N ALA A 69 8.86 3.57 3.78
CA ALA A 69 9.47 4.19 4.95
C ALA A 69 8.68 3.77 6.20
N PRO A 70 9.11 2.71 6.91
CA PRO A 70 8.41 2.23 8.09
C PRO A 70 8.39 3.29 9.19
N ILE A 71 7.20 3.72 9.61
CA ILE A 71 7.01 4.63 10.75
C ILE A 71 6.75 3.85 12.05
N THR A 72 6.15 2.68 11.93
CA THR A 72 5.85 1.74 13.02
C THR A 72 6.22 0.33 12.61
N TRP A 73 6.61 -0.51 13.57
CA TRP A 73 6.96 -1.92 13.33
C TRP A 73 6.14 -2.85 14.22
N PRO A 74 5.57 -3.95 13.69
CA PRO A 74 4.83 -4.91 14.51
C PRO A 74 5.79 -5.66 15.47
N ILE A 75 5.30 -5.97 16.67
CA ILE A 75 6.03 -6.72 17.72
C ILE A 75 5.40 -8.10 17.86
#